data_AF-A0A3A6UDY3-F1
#
_entry.id   AF-A0A3A6UDY3-F1
#
_cell.length_a   1.000
_cell.length_b   1.000
_cell.length_c   1.000
_cell.angle_alpha   90.00
_cell.angle_beta   90.00
_cell.angle_gamma   90.00
#
_symmetry.space_group_name_H-M   'P 1'
#
loop_
_entity.id
_entity.type
_entity.pdbx_description
1 polymer ?
#
loop_
_entity_poly.entity_id
_entity_poly.type
_entity_poly.pdbx_seq_one_letter_code
_entity_poly.pdbx_strand_id
1 'polypeptide(L)'
;MNAFGIFLSSLFLATASHANVNDFLNEASATGKAAHDSVSQDTLAHWNATSNQSYAQNKTLIDQIIEQSRQGAPIAQKGQTVDGAVLFVSFSMPEPLLFSLSDEAAAYKIPVVINGLIEGDFKKTITVFSKLHAKAKESKWAFNGVSIDPLWFEQFHITAVPALVVSKRPSSCGQQLICPEQTYDVVYGNASIKNSLQLIAQKGDSANEVAQALLENTHV
;
A
#
# COMPACT_ATOMS: atom_id res chain seq x y z
N MET A 1 64.49 11.84 -44.06
CA MET A 1 65.06 10.52 -43.74
C MET A 1 64.17 9.85 -42.70
N ASN A 2 63.78 8.61 -43.00
CA ASN A 2 62.79 7.76 -42.32
C ASN A 2 63.22 7.30 -40.92
N ALA A 3 62.24 7.03 -40.05
CA ALA A 3 61.86 5.70 -39.51
C ALA A 3 60.84 5.91 -38.37
N PHE A 4 59.55 5.58 -38.56
CA PHE A 4 58.89 4.30 -38.21
C PHE A 4 58.92 3.92 -36.71
N GLY A 5 57.72 3.82 -36.13
CA GLY A 5 57.47 3.22 -34.82
C GLY A 5 55.98 3.24 -34.46
N ILE A 6 55.24 2.25 -34.96
CA ILE A 6 53.82 1.96 -34.68
C ILE A 6 53.72 1.07 -33.43
N PHE A 7 52.83 1.37 -32.49
CA PHE A 7 52.17 0.42 -31.57
C PHE A 7 50.92 1.14 -31.02
N LEU A 8 49.72 0.98 -31.58
CA LEU A 8 48.76 -0.14 -31.52
C LEU A 8 48.30 -0.51 -30.10
N SER A 9 46.97 -0.58 -29.95
CA SER A 9 46.22 -1.22 -28.86
C SER A 9 46.06 -0.37 -27.58
N SER A 10 44.89 -0.22 -26.97
CA SER A 10 43.63 -0.93 -27.10
C SER A 10 42.54 -0.08 -26.48
N LEU A 11 41.44 0.01 -27.20
CA LEU A 11 40.13 0.41 -26.75
C LEU A 11 39.69 -0.50 -25.59
N PHE A 12 39.83 -0.06 -24.34
CA PHE A 12 39.10 -0.67 -23.22
C PHE A 12 37.72 -0.02 -23.16
N LEU A 13 36.79 -0.50 -24.00
CA LEU A 13 35.40 -0.53 -23.57
C LEU A 13 35.34 -1.52 -22.42
N ALA A 14 35.39 -1.02 -21.18
CA ALA A 14 35.00 -1.80 -20.02
C ALA A 14 33.48 -2.00 -20.09
N THR A 15 33.05 -3.00 -20.85
CA THR A 15 31.73 -3.58 -20.64
C THR A 15 31.79 -4.30 -19.30
N ALA A 16 31.41 -3.63 -18.22
CA ALA A 16 31.22 -4.27 -16.93
C ALA A 16 30.06 -5.27 -17.10
N SER A 17 30.42 -6.53 -17.31
CA SER A 17 29.50 -7.64 -17.15
C SER A 17 29.18 -7.71 -15.67
N HIS A 18 27.97 -7.29 -15.29
CA HIS A 18 27.49 -7.41 -13.91
C HIS A 18 27.32 -8.90 -13.57
N ALA A 19 28.36 -9.51 -13.02
CA ALA A 19 28.25 -10.78 -12.33
C ALA A 19 27.72 -10.49 -10.92
N ASN A 20 26.55 -11.04 -10.61
CA ASN A 20 25.93 -11.06 -9.28
C ASN A 20 25.38 -9.73 -8.72
N VAL A 21 24.14 -9.80 -8.23
CA VAL A 21 23.41 -8.69 -7.60
C VAL A 21 24.12 -8.24 -6.32
N ASN A 22 24.77 -9.16 -5.61
CA ASN A 22 25.49 -8.84 -4.38
C ASN A 22 26.67 -7.90 -4.62
N ASP A 23 27.36 -8.00 -5.76
CA ASP A 23 28.51 -7.15 -6.06
C ASP A 23 28.08 -5.73 -6.41
N PHE A 24 26.98 -5.58 -7.14
CA PHE A 24 26.35 -4.28 -7.36
C PHE A 24 25.91 -3.61 -6.05
N LEU A 25 25.31 -4.38 -5.12
CA LEU A 25 24.91 -3.85 -3.81
C LEU A 25 26.11 -3.39 -3.00
N ASN A 26 27.19 -4.17 -3.00
CA ASN A 26 28.43 -3.82 -2.32
C ASN A 26 29.07 -2.56 -2.91
N GLU A 27 29.15 -2.45 -4.24
CA GLU A 27 29.67 -1.27 -4.92
C GLU A 27 28.82 -0.03 -4.63
N ALA A 28 27.49 -0.14 -4.78
CA ALA A 28 26.57 0.95 -4.45
C ALA A 28 26.69 1.39 -2.98
N SER A 29 26.88 0.45 -2.05
CA SER A 29 27.08 0.75 -0.63
C SER A 29 28.41 1.47 -0.37
N ALA A 30 29.49 1.09 -1.08
CA ALA A 30 30.79 1.71 -0.96
C ALA A 30 30.79 3.13 -1.54
N THR A 31 30.14 3.33 -2.69
CA THR A 31 29.92 4.65 -3.28
C THR A 31 29.06 5.52 -2.36
N GLY A 32 28.00 4.97 -1.76
CA GLY A 32 27.16 5.67 -0.79
C GLY A 32 27.92 6.10 0.47
N LYS A 33 28.78 5.22 1.00
CA LYS A 33 29.63 5.52 2.16
C LYS A 33 30.68 6.59 1.85
N ALA A 34 31.35 6.49 0.70
CA ALA A 34 32.31 7.51 0.27
C ALA A 34 31.64 8.88 0.02
N ALA A 35 30.43 8.88 -0.56
CA ALA A 35 29.65 10.09 -0.75
C ALA A 35 29.23 10.70 0.59
N HIS A 36 28.77 9.89 1.55
CA HIS A 36 28.42 10.31 2.90
C HIS A 36 29.62 10.91 3.65
N ASP A 37 30.78 10.24 3.58
CA ASP A 37 32.00 10.67 4.27
C ASP A 37 32.65 11.91 3.61
N SER A 38 32.30 12.21 2.36
CA SER A 38 32.74 13.42 1.65
C SER A 38 31.93 14.68 1.98
N VAL A 39 30.81 14.54 2.71
CA VAL A 39 30.01 15.70 3.14
C VAL A 39 30.73 16.39 4.30
N SER A 40 31.19 17.62 4.06
CA SER A 40 31.88 18.40 5.10
C SER A 40 30.94 18.70 6.28
N GLN A 41 31.52 18.81 7.49
CA GLN A 41 30.77 19.20 8.69
C GLN A 41 30.11 20.58 8.54
N ASP A 42 30.71 21.49 7.78
CA ASP A 42 30.14 22.81 7.48
C ASP A 42 28.90 22.70 6.57
N THR A 43 28.93 21.79 5.59
CA THR A 43 27.77 21.48 4.74
C THR A 43 26.63 20.90 5.59
N LEU A 44 26.93 19.96 6.49
CA LEU A 44 25.95 19.39 7.42
C LEU A 44 25.37 20.45 8.36
N ALA A 45 26.21 21.32 8.92
CA ALA A 45 25.78 22.41 9.79
C ALA A 45 24.89 23.40 9.03
N HIS A 46 25.23 23.73 7.79
CA HIS A 46 24.42 24.58 6.93
C HIS A 46 23.06 23.93 6.63
N TRP A 47 23.02 22.66 6.25
CA TRP A 47 21.77 21.95 5.96
C TRP A 47 20.88 21.83 7.21
N ASN A 48 21.47 21.62 8.39
CA ASN A 48 20.76 21.64 9.65
C ASN A 48 20.20 23.03 9.98
N ALA A 49 20.97 24.10 9.74
CA ALA A 49 20.48 25.46 9.92
C ALA A 49 19.34 25.81 8.94
N THR A 50 19.50 25.47 7.66
CA THR A 50 18.48 25.71 6.62
C THR A 50 17.21 24.91 6.86
N SER A 51 17.32 23.64 7.27
CA SER A 51 16.15 22.81 7.59
C SER A 51 15.41 23.31 8.81
N ASN A 52 16.12 23.68 9.89
CA ASN A 52 15.51 24.30 11.07
C ASN A 52 14.84 25.64 10.73
N GLN A 53 15.45 26.43 9.85
CA GLN A 53 14.87 27.68 9.37
C GLN A 53 13.60 27.44 8.54
N SER A 54 13.62 26.50 7.60
CA SER A 54 12.43 26.13 6.81
C SER A 54 11.31 25.56 7.68
N TYR A 55 11.65 24.78 8.70
CA TYR A 55 10.68 24.30 9.68
C TYR A 55 10.06 25.46 10.48
N ALA A 56 10.88 26.40 10.95
CA ALA A 56 10.40 27.58 11.67
C ALA A 56 9.52 28.49 10.78
N GLN A 57 9.91 28.70 9.52
CA GLN A 57 9.15 29.48 8.54
C GLN A 57 7.80 28.83 8.22
N ASN A 58 7.77 27.49 8.12
CA ASN A 58 6.58 26.74 7.75
C ASN A 58 5.77 26.27 8.95
N LYS A 59 6.19 26.53 10.19
CA LYS A 59 5.53 26.07 11.42
C LYS A 59 4.05 26.41 11.43
N THR A 60 3.69 27.65 11.10
CA THR A 60 2.30 28.10 11.10
C THR A 60 1.45 27.38 10.05
N LEU A 61 2.02 27.12 8.87
CA LEU A 61 1.35 26.33 7.82
C LEU A 61 1.18 24.87 8.25
N ILE A 62 2.20 24.28 8.87
CA ILE A 62 2.16 22.92 9.43
C ILE A 62 1.06 22.84 10.49
N ASP A 63 1.01 23.77 11.43
CA ASP A 63 -0.02 23.85 12.48
C ASP A 63 -1.43 24.00 11.87
N GLN A 64 -1.57 24.82 10.81
CA GLN A 64 -2.83 24.99 10.08
C GLN A 64 -3.27 23.72 9.36
N ILE A 65 -2.35 22.98 8.73
CA ILE A 65 -2.67 21.70 8.08
C ILE A 65 -3.08 20.65 9.13
N ILE A 66 -2.39 20.60 10.28
CA ILE A 66 -2.75 19.70 11.39
C ILE A 66 -4.16 20.03 11.89
N GLU A 67 -4.48 21.31 12.11
CA GLU A 67 -5.81 21.71 12.58
C GLU A 67 -6.89 21.56 11.50
N GLN A 68 -6.58 21.79 10.23
CA GLN A 68 -7.48 21.49 9.11
C GLN A 68 -7.73 19.99 8.98
N SER A 69 -6.72 19.14 9.22
CA SER A 69 -6.88 17.69 9.24
C SER A 69 -7.69 17.18 10.43
N ARG A 70 -7.78 17.97 11.51
CA ARG A 70 -8.67 17.71 12.65
C ARG A 70 -10.12 18.14 12.41
N GLN A 71 -10.33 19.17 11.59
CA GLN A 71 -11.67 19.74 11.31
C GLN A 71 -12.33 19.20 10.05
N GLY A 72 -11.57 18.73 9.06
CA GLY A 72 -12.06 17.74 8.13
C GLY A 72 -12.28 16.44 8.90
N ALA A 73 -13.42 15.78 8.72
CA ALA A 73 -13.62 14.41 9.22
C ALA A 73 -12.32 13.63 8.94
N PRO A 74 -11.76 12.93 9.93
CA PRO A 74 -10.45 12.34 9.77
C PRO A 74 -10.52 11.47 8.53
N ILE A 75 -9.74 11.80 7.49
CA ILE A 75 -9.17 10.76 6.64
C ILE A 75 -8.18 10.07 7.53
N ALA A 76 -8.70 9.37 8.53
CA ALA A 76 -7.96 8.32 9.14
C ALA A 76 -7.71 7.37 7.98
N GLN A 77 -6.50 7.40 7.45
CA GLN A 77 -5.76 6.16 7.34
C GLN A 77 -5.64 5.60 8.76
N LYS A 78 -6.78 5.22 9.35
CA LYS A 78 -6.85 4.26 10.42
C LYS A 78 -6.41 3.02 9.67
N GLY A 79 -5.13 2.66 9.77
CA GLY A 79 -4.81 1.24 9.76
C GLY A 79 -5.81 0.64 10.74
N GLN A 80 -6.82 -0.07 10.22
CA GLN A 80 -8.04 -0.33 10.96
C GLN A 80 -7.68 -1.14 12.19
N THR A 81 -7.61 -0.46 13.32
CA THR A 81 -7.31 -1.03 14.63
C THR A 81 -8.56 -1.62 15.29
N VAL A 82 -9.50 -2.13 14.50
CA VAL A 82 -10.76 -2.66 15.02
C VAL A 82 -11.03 -3.96 14.29
N ASP A 83 -11.35 -5.01 15.06
CA ASP A 83 -11.86 -6.27 14.56
C ASP A 83 -12.85 -6.02 13.42
N GLY A 84 -12.63 -6.69 12.28
CA GLY A 84 -13.36 -6.33 11.09
C GLY A 84 -13.05 -7.20 9.90
N ALA A 85 -13.67 -6.84 8.79
CA ALA A 85 -13.50 -7.51 7.52
C ALA A 85 -12.90 -6.55 6.48
N VAL A 86 -12.18 -7.11 5.53
CA VAL A 86 -11.58 -6.39 4.40
C VAL A 86 -11.82 -7.20 3.14
N LEU A 87 -12.34 -6.55 2.10
CA LEU A 87 -12.53 -7.16 0.79
C LEU A 87 -11.33 -6.86 -0.11
N PHE A 88 -10.69 -7.90 -0.63
CA PHE A 88 -9.56 -7.80 -1.55
C PHE A 88 -10.01 -8.05 -2.98
N VAL A 89 -9.68 -7.13 -3.89
CA VAL A 89 -10.04 -7.17 -5.31
C VAL A 89 -8.86 -6.71 -6.20
N SER A 90 -9.02 -6.83 -7.52
CA SER A 90 -8.04 -6.38 -8.51
C SER A 90 -8.71 -5.71 -9.71
N PHE A 91 -8.01 -4.77 -10.35
CA PHE A 91 -8.42 -4.17 -11.62
C PHE A 91 -8.53 -5.17 -12.78
N SER A 92 -7.94 -6.36 -12.66
CA SER A 92 -8.05 -7.43 -13.65
C SER A 92 -9.41 -8.15 -13.64
N MET A 93 -10.22 -7.95 -12.59
CA MET A 93 -11.56 -8.52 -12.49
C MET A 93 -12.55 -7.80 -13.44
N PRO A 94 -13.64 -8.46 -13.84
CA PRO A 94 -14.72 -7.80 -14.60
C PRO A 94 -15.30 -6.59 -13.84
N GLU A 95 -15.44 -5.44 -14.51
CA GLU A 95 -16.00 -4.21 -13.89
C GLU A 95 -17.36 -4.42 -13.20
N PRO A 96 -18.34 -5.16 -13.80
CA PRO A 96 -19.64 -5.37 -13.14
C PRO A 96 -19.52 -6.12 -11.82
N LEU A 97 -18.61 -7.10 -11.77
CA LEU A 97 -18.35 -7.86 -10.54
C LEU A 97 -17.70 -6.98 -9.47
N LEU A 98 -16.73 -6.15 -9.88
CA LEU A 98 -16.05 -5.21 -8.99
C LEU A 98 -17.05 -4.24 -8.34
N PHE A 99 -17.96 -3.65 -9.12
CA PHE A 99 -18.98 -2.73 -8.61
C PHE A 99 -19.98 -3.44 -7.70
N SER A 100 -20.48 -4.61 -8.10
CA SER A 100 -21.42 -5.38 -7.28
C SER A 100 -20.83 -5.76 -5.92
N LEU A 101 -19.58 -6.23 -5.88
CA LEU A 101 -18.93 -6.60 -4.63
C LEU A 101 -18.60 -5.39 -3.75
N SER A 102 -18.20 -4.27 -4.36
CA SER A 102 -17.90 -3.05 -3.62
C SER A 102 -19.15 -2.44 -3.00
N ASP A 103 -20.26 -2.50 -3.72
CA ASP A 103 -21.56 -2.01 -3.24
C ASP A 103 -22.08 -2.85 -2.08
N GLU A 104 -21.97 -4.18 -2.20
CA GLU A 104 -22.30 -5.07 -1.09
C GLU A 104 -21.38 -4.81 0.11
N ALA A 105 -20.07 -4.66 -0.10
CA ALA A 105 -19.13 -4.34 0.98
C ALA A 105 -19.46 -3.01 1.67
N ALA A 106 -19.90 -2.00 0.91
CA ALA A 106 -20.32 -0.71 1.45
C ALA A 106 -21.54 -0.84 2.39
N ALA A 107 -22.48 -1.74 2.11
CA ALA A 107 -23.62 -2.01 2.99
C ALA A 107 -23.18 -2.56 4.36
N TYR A 108 -22.09 -3.33 4.40
CA TYR A 108 -21.49 -3.84 5.64
C TYR A 108 -20.41 -2.91 6.22
N LYS A 109 -20.19 -1.73 5.62
CA LYS A 109 -19.10 -0.79 5.97
C LYS A 109 -17.71 -1.44 5.92
N ILE A 110 -17.56 -2.43 5.05
CA ILE A 110 -16.31 -3.15 4.81
C ILE A 110 -15.47 -2.38 3.79
N PRO A 111 -14.22 -2.00 4.12
CA PRO A 111 -13.33 -1.39 3.15
C PRO A 111 -12.96 -2.38 2.04
N VAL A 112 -12.73 -1.83 0.85
CA VAL A 112 -12.25 -2.58 -0.30
C VAL A 112 -10.80 -2.21 -0.55
N VAL A 113 -9.92 -3.20 -0.68
CA VAL A 113 -8.50 -2.99 -0.99
C VAL A 113 -8.22 -3.55 -2.37
N ILE A 114 -7.62 -2.72 -3.23
CA ILE A 114 -7.24 -3.14 -4.57
C ILE A 114 -5.75 -3.43 -4.61
N ASN A 115 -5.39 -4.57 -5.20
CA ASN A 115 -3.99 -4.91 -5.39
C ASN A 115 -3.31 -4.00 -6.42
N GLY A 116 -2.33 -3.23 -5.94
CA GLY A 116 -1.14 -2.89 -6.71
C GLY A 116 -1.30 -1.81 -7.78
N LEU A 117 -0.29 -1.81 -8.65
CA LEU A 117 -0.10 -0.85 -9.73
C LEU A 117 -0.42 -1.52 -11.06
N ILE A 118 -1.17 -0.83 -11.91
CA ILE A 118 -1.38 -1.24 -13.29
C ILE A 118 -0.05 -1.09 -14.02
N GLU A 119 0.56 -2.22 -14.37
CA GLU A 119 1.87 -2.30 -15.06
C GLU A 119 3.01 -1.58 -14.31
N GLY A 120 2.96 -1.54 -12.97
CA GLY A 120 3.97 -0.85 -12.17
C GLY A 120 3.88 0.68 -12.16
N ASP A 121 2.80 1.26 -12.72
CA ASP A 121 2.63 2.71 -12.85
C ASP A 121 1.47 3.25 -11.97
N PHE A 122 1.82 4.09 -11.00
CA PHE A 122 0.86 4.79 -10.14
C PHE A 122 -0.08 5.72 -10.90
N LYS A 123 0.41 6.48 -11.89
CA LYS A 123 -0.42 7.42 -12.66
C LYS A 123 -1.48 6.68 -13.45
N LYS A 124 -1.12 5.55 -14.08
CA LYS A 124 -2.08 4.68 -14.76
C LYS A 124 -3.13 4.15 -13.78
N THR A 125 -2.68 3.69 -12.61
CA THR A 125 -3.54 3.16 -11.55
C THR A 125 -4.56 4.20 -11.07
N ILE A 126 -4.10 5.41 -10.74
CA ILE A 126 -4.98 6.53 -10.35
C ILE A 126 -5.96 6.87 -11.48
N THR A 127 -5.50 6.90 -12.73
CA THR A 127 -6.37 7.21 -13.88
C THR A 127 -7.49 6.18 -14.04
N VAL A 128 -7.16 4.88 -13.96
CA VAL A 128 -8.15 3.80 -14.05
C VAL A 128 -9.09 3.83 -12.85
N PHE A 129 -8.56 4.05 -11.66
CA PHE A 129 -9.36 4.20 -10.45
C PHE A 129 -10.35 5.37 -10.57
N SER A 130 -9.91 6.56 -11.01
CA SER A 130 -10.78 7.72 -11.22
C SER A 130 -11.86 7.44 -12.26
N LYS A 131 -11.55 6.72 -13.34
CA LYS A 131 -12.53 6.30 -14.35
C LYS A 131 -13.57 5.34 -13.76
N LEU A 132 -13.15 4.34 -13.00
CA LEU A 132 -14.05 3.40 -12.33
C LEU A 132 -14.93 4.10 -11.32
N HIS A 133 -14.37 5.02 -10.53
CA HIS A 133 -15.13 5.82 -9.57
C HIS A 133 -16.17 6.72 -10.25
N ALA A 134 -15.83 7.35 -11.38
CA ALA A 134 -16.79 8.13 -12.17
C ALA A 134 -17.93 7.26 -12.72
N LYS A 135 -17.61 6.09 -13.31
CA LYS A 135 -18.61 5.12 -13.79
C LYS A 135 -19.54 4.63 -12.67
N ALA A 136 -18.97 4.33 -11.50
CA ALA A 136 -19.73 3.91 -10.33
C ALA A 136 -20.71 5.01 -9.88
N LYS A 137 -20.25 6.27 -9.84
CA LYS A 137 -21.09 7.43 -9.50
C LYS A 137 -22.24 7.62 -10.49
N GLU A 138 -21.98 7.51 -11.78
CA GLU A 138 -23.02 7.59 -12.83
C GLU A 138 -24.08 6.49 -12.67
N SER A 139 -23.62 5.30 -12.31
CA SER A 139 -24.46 4.11 -12.14
C SER A 139 -25.01 3.95 -10.71
N LYS A 140 -24.76 4.92 -9.82
CA LYS A 140 -25.15 4.95 -8.40
C LYS A 140 -24.65 3.77 -7.55
N TRP A 141 -23.55 3.14 -7.94
CA TRP A 141 -22.89 2.09 -7.16
C TRP A 141 -22.01 2.71 -6.07
N ALA A 142 -22.01 2.10 -4.87
CA ALA A 142 -21.10 2.50 -3.80
C ALA A 142 -19.67 1.95 -4.07
N PHE A 143 -18.85 2.79 -4.70
CA PHE A 143 -17.41 2.55 -4.93
C PHE A 143 -16.57 3.61 -4.20
N ASN A 144 -16.82 3.73 -2.90
CA ASN A 144 -16.19 4.69 -1.99
C ASN A 144 -15.42 3.93 -0.90
N GLY A 145 -14.36 4.51 -0.34
CA GLY A 145 -13.57 3.84 0.71
C GLY A 145 -12.65 2.73 0.19
N VAL A 146 -12.28 2.81 -1.08
CA VAL A 146 -11.34 1.89 -1.72
C VAL A 146 -9.91 2.36 -1.44
N SER A 147 -9.10 1.49 -0.85
CA SER A 147 -7.69 1.75 -0.56
C SER A 147 -6.78 1.01 -1.54
N ILE A 148 -5.68 1.64 -1.94
CA ILE A 148 -4.60 1.01 -2.72
C ILE A 148 -3.42 0.87 -1.77
N ASP A 149 -3.31 -0.29 -1.13
CA ASP A 149 -2.24 -0.55 -0.17
C ASP A 149 -1.72 -2.00 -0.34
N PRO A 150 -0.51 -2.18 -0.91
CA PRO A 150 0.06 -3.50 -1.10
C PRO A 150 0.36 -4.23 0.20
N LEU A 151 0.49 -3.51 1.32
CA LEU A 151 0.85 -4.09 2.62
C LEU A 151 -0.23 -5.03 3.16
N TRP A 152 -1.50 -4.77 2.86
CA TRP A 152 -2.61 -5.62 3.29
C TRP A 152 -2.58 -6.99 2.59
N PHE A 153 -2.20 -7.04 1.31
CA PHE A 153 -2.07 -8.29 0.58
C PHE A 153 -0.95 -9.16 1.14
N GLU A 154 0.17 -8.53 1.52
CA GLU A 154 1.29 -9.21 2.16
C GLU A 154 0.94 -9.70 3.57
N GLN A 155 0.30 -8.84 4.38
CA GLN A 155 -0.09 -9.16 5.76
C GLN A 155 -1.02 -10.37 5.86
N PHE A 156 -2.01 -10.46 4.97
CA PHE A 156 -2.99 -11.55 4.97
C PHE A 156 -2.65 -12.67 3.96
N HIS A 157 -1.44 -12.64 3.37
CA HIS A 157 -0.97 -13.63 2.40
C HIS A 157 -1.97 -13.91 1.27
N ILE A 158 -2.63 -12.87 0.76
CA ILE A 158 -3.68 -12.98 -0.26
C ILE A 158 -3.03 -13.14 -1.64
N THR A 159 -3.15 -14.35 -2.18
CA THR A 159 -2.57 -14.72 -3.49
C THR A 159 -3.59 -14.74 -4.63
N ALA A 160 -4.88 -14.76 -4.30
CA ALA A 160 -5.98 -14.80 -5.25
C ALA A 160 -7.09 -13.82 -4.86
N VAL A 161 -7.80 -13.30 -5.86
CA VAL A 161 -8.93 -12.37 -5.69
C VAL A 161 -10.12 -12.82 -6.55
N PRO A 162 -11.37 -12.47 -6.19
CA PRO A 162 -11.76 -11.75 -4.97
C PRO A 162 -11.60 -12.60 -3.70
N ALA A 163 -11.27 -11.94 -2.58
CA ALA A 163 -11.12 -12.58 -1.28
C ALA A 163 -11.70 -11.71 -0.18
N LEU A 164 -12.57 -12.26 0.66
CA LEU A 164 -13.04 -11.60 1.88
C LEU A 164 -12.25 -12.15 3.07
N VAL A 165 -11.54 -11.27 3.76
CA VAL A 165 -10.80 -11.61 4.98
C VAL A 165 -11.56 -11.03 6.16
N VAL A 166 -11.75 -11.84 7.20
CA VAL A 166 -12.23 -11.38 8.51
C VAL A 166 -11.14 -11.67 9.51
N SER A 167 -10.81 -10.67 10.34
CA SER A 167 -9.71 -10.78 11.28
C SER A 167 -10.07 -10.20 12.63
N LYS A 168 -9.51 -10.80 13.67
CA LYS A 168 -9.62 -10.34 15.05
C LYS A 168 -8.27 -9.78 15.45
N ARG A 169 -8.20 -8.47 15.69
CA ARG A 169 -6.98 -7.78 16.08
C ARG A 169 -6.75 -8.01 17.58
N PRO A 170 -5.63 -8.66 17.96
CA PRO A 170 -5.30 -8.87 19.37
C PRO A 170 -5.10 -7.53 20.09
N SER A 171 -5.54 -7.44 21.36
CA SER A 171 -5.33 -6.25 22.20
C SER A 171 -3.85 -5.96 22.47
N SER A 172 -2.98 -6.97 22.36
CA SER A 172 -1.52 -6.86 22.45
C SER A 172 -0.89 -6.09 21.29
N CYS A 173 -1.60 -5.92 20.18
CA CYS A 173 -1.06 -5.35 18.95
C CYS A 173 -0.88 -3.82 18.97
N GLY A 174 -1.35 -3.16 20.03
CA GLY A 174 -1.27 -1.71 20.18
C GLY A 174 -1.70 -0.95 18.91
N GLN A 175 -1.02 0.16 18.63
CA GLN A 175 -1.27 1.03 17.48
C GLN A 175 -0.42 0.67 16.24
N GLN A 176 0.22 -0.51 16.22
CA GLN A 176 1.11 -0.90 15.13
C GLN A 176 0.33 -1.12 13.83
N LEU A 177 0.90 -0.74 12.69
CA LEU A 177 0.24 -0.89 11.39
C LEU A 177 0.01 -2.38 11.04
N ILE A 178 1.01 -3.22 11.29
CA ILE A 178 1.01 -4.65 10.99
C ILE A 178 0.98 -5.43 12.31
N CYS A 179 0.19 -6.50 12.34
CA CYS A 179 0.03 -7.36 13.49
C CYS A 179 0.39 -8.82 13.16
N PRO A 180 1.59 -9.30 13.53
CA PRO A 180 2.02 -10.66 13.15
C PRO A 180 1.17 -11.78 13.78
N GLU A 181 0.66 -11.56 15.00
CA GLU A 181 -0.16 -12.54 15.74
C GLU A 181 -1.66 -12.42 15.43
N GLN A 182 -2.05 -11.64 14.41
CA GLN A 182 -3.44 -11.46 14.04
C GLN A 182 -3.94 -12.67 13.26
N THR A 183 -4.82 -13.44 13.91
CA THR A 183 -5.52 -14.55 13.27
C THR A 183 -6.63 -14.03 12.36
N TYR A 184 -6.84 -14.73 11.25
CA TYR A 184 -7.83 -14.37 10.25
C TYR A 184 -8.40 -15.59 9.56
N ASP A 185 -9.64 -15.45 9.09
CA ASP A 185 -10.29 -16.40 8.20
C ASP A 185 -10.49 -15.72 6.83
N VAL A 186 -10.37 -16.48 5.76
CA VAL A 186 -10.51 -15.96 4.39
C VAL A 186 -11.44 -16.83 3.56
N VAL A 187 -12.30 -16.17 2.78
CA VAL A 187 -13.16 -16.81 1.78
C VAL A 187 -12.78 -16.28 0.41
N TYR A 188 -12.39 -17.19 -0.48
CA TYR A 188 -12.03 -16.88 -1.86
C TYR A 188 -13.21 -17.13 -2.81
N GLY A 189 -13.27 -16.32 -3.87
CA GLY A 189 -14.17 -16.53 -5.00
C GLY A 189 -15.37 -15.57 -5.03
N ASN A 190 -16.17 -15.68 -6.10
CA ASN A 190 -17.33 -14.84 -6.35
C ASN A 190 -18.55 -15.26 -5.50
N ALA A 191 -18.39 -15.19 -4.18
CA ALA A 191 -19.50 -15.29 -3.24
C ALA A 191 -19.92 -13.89 -2.79
N SER A 192 -21.20 -13.73 -2.47
CA SER A 192 -21.68 -12.49 -1.85
C SER A 192 -20.98 -12.26 -0.50
N ILE A 193 -20.83 -11.00 -0.11
CA ILE A 193 -20.27 -10.62 1.20
C ILE A 193 -21.06 -11.27 2.33
N LYS A 194 -22.41 -11.27 2.23
CA LYS A 194 -23.27 -11.94 3.20
C LYS A 194 -22.94 -13.43 3.34
N ASN A 195 -22.87 -14.15 2.23
CA ASN A 195 -22.62 -15.60 2.25
C ASN A 195 -21.21 -15.91 2.75
N SER A 196 -20.23 -15.07 2.39
CA SER A 196 -18.85 -15.20 2.85
C SER A 196 -18.72 -14.99 4.36
N LEU A 197 -19.39 -13.96 4.90
CA LEU A 197 -19.48 -13.73 6.35
C LEU A 197 -20.21 -14.89 7.05
N GLN A 198 -21.30 -15.40 6.49
CA GLN A 198 -22.01 -16.56 7.05
C GLN A 198 -21.13 -17.81 7.07
N LEU A 199 -20.33 -18.03 6.02
CA LEU A 199 -19.42 -19.15 5.94
C LEU A 199 -18.35 -19.08 7.04
N ILE A 200 -17.75 -17.89 7.26
CA ILE A 200 -16.78 -17.67 8.34
C ILE A 200 -17.44 -17.78 9.72
N ALA A 201 -18.64 -17.24 9.89
CA ALA A 201 -19.39 -17.33 11.14
C ALA A 201 -19.73 -18.78 11.54
N GLN A 202 -19.91 -19.68 10.56
CA GLN A 202 -20.29 -21.08 10.78
C GLN A 202 -19.10 -22.03 10.85
N LYS A 203 -18.04 -21.77 10.05
CA LYS A 203 -16.94 -22.71 9.84
C LYS A 203 -15.55 -22.12 10.09
N GLY A 204 -15.45 -20.81 10.34
CA GLY A 204 -14.19 -20.15 10.66
C GLY A 204 -13.77 -20.46 12.09
N ASP A 205 -12.46 -20.55 12.29
CA ASP A 205 -11.86 -20.88 13.60
C ASP A 205 -11.32 -19.62 14.30
N SER A 206 -10.98 -18.58 13.53
CA SER A 206 -10.21 -17.43 14.03
C SER A 206 -11.06 -16.19 14.29
N ALA A 207 -12.06 -15.96 13.46
CA ALA A 207 -12.81 -14.69 13.40
C ALA A 207 -14.33 -14.91 13.23
N ASN A 208 -14.83 -16.08 13.62
CA ASN A 208 -16.26 -16.42 13.61
C ASN A 208 -17.14 -15.41 14.38
N GLU A 209 -16.74 -15.02 15.60
CA GLU A 209 -17.46 -14.04 16.43
C GLU A 209 -17.56 -12.67 15.74
N VAL A 210 -16.47 -12.26 15.08
CA VAL A 210 -16.39 -10.98 14.36
C VAL A 210 -17.31 -11.03 13.13
N ALA A 211 -17.30 -12.14 12.39
CA ALA A 211 -18.19 -12.33 11.25
C ALA A 211 -19.67 -12.33 11.65
N GLN A 212 -20.01 -12.95 12.80
CA GLN A 212 -21.37 -12.90 13.36
C GLN A 212 -21.78 -11.46 13.71
N ALA A 213 -20.93 -10.73 14.41
CA ALA A 213 -21.20 -9.33 14.75
C ALA A 213 -21.40 -8.45 13.49
N LEU A 214 -20.63 -8.67 12.42
CA LEU A 214 -20.79 -7.94 11.16
C LEU A 214 -22.13 -8.24 10.47
N LEU A 215 -22.64 -9.46 10.57
CA LEU A 215 -23.95 -9.85 10.03
C LEU A 215 -25.12 -9.21 10.80
N GLU A 216 -24.98 -9.03 12.11
CA GLU A 216 -26.04 -8.45 12.96
C GLU A 216 -26.14 -6.93 12.82
N ASN A 217 -24.99 -6.26 12.64
CA ASN A 217 -24.90 -4.79 12.58
C ASN A 217 -25.46 -4.16 11.29
N THR A 218 -25.89 -4.95 10.31
CA THR A 218 -26.45 -4.47 9.02
C THR A 218 -27.93 -4.06 9.12
N HIS A 219 -28.58 -4.27 10.28
CA HIS A 219 -30.01 -4.04 10.48
C HIS A 219 -30.38 -2.65 11.07
N VAL A 220 -29.49 -1.65 11.02
CA VAL A 220 -29.74 -0.29 11.55
C VAL A 220 -29.66 0.77 10.46
#